data_AF-A0A8H3BX39-F1
#
_entry.id   AF-A0A8H3BX39-F1
#
_cell.length_a   1.000
_cell.length_b   1.000
_cell.length_c   1.000
_cell.angle_alpha   90.00
_cell.angle_beta   90.00
_cell.angle_gamma   90.00
#
_symmetry.space_group_name_H-M   'P 1'
#
loop_
_entity.id
_entity.type
_entity.pdbx_description
1 polymer ?
#
loop_
_entity_poly.entity_id
_entity_poly.type
_entity_poly.pdbx_seq_one_letter_code
_entity_poly.pdbx_strand_id
1 'polypeptide(L)'
;MDGENCACVLKLNPDITGIGVRVALYVQILLGWIMSLIWPDTFVENSRAAYMTALALIIASFIELTTHSLSLLDGIVVSFITTMMIVFAIASYARIPAPGNSGNASQDGKLGERSVDEKPSYTRWFMQCCFVVFWGAWCFNMWRDPAHFGLKGEKANCDTNYNITINIFTQVHATDPSVRNAALALVAIGFFIALLSLFVTLEQFLLPVFWLIGKEQKITARDIRQKYENNPVLQGIHLIFQTIAVGTFIFLIYATERTISQNDVDGTTRDWTYGQTIALILLLQQIMQLFSTHIEQREKAEARREEEAAAHGDVAGFPMERPTRATNPNDAAPTAPTTPDSK
;
A
#
# COMPACT_ATOMS: atom_id res chain seq x y z
N MET A 1 4.33 -44.25 -36.88
CA MET A 1 4.93 -43.07 -36.21
C MET A 1 3.76 -42.44 -35.49
N ASP A 2 3.59 -42.92 -34.28
CA ASP A 2 2.37 -42.77 -33.52
C ASP A 2 2.41 -41.36 -32.95
N GLY A 3 1.49 -40.52 -33.43
CA GLY A 3 1.32 -39.18 -32.95
C GLY A 3 0.88 -39.25 -31.49
N GLU A 4 1.84 -39.12 -30.58
CA GLU A 4 1.57 -38.70 -29.21
C GLU A 4 0.84 -37.36 -29.31
N ASN A 5 -0.48 -37.42 -29.17
CA ASN A 5 -1.29 -36.24 -28.89
C ASN A 5 -0.66 -35.57 -27.68
N CYS A 6 0.01 -34.44 -27.92
CA CYS A 6 0.51 -33.57 -26.88
C CYS A 6 -0.69 -33.25 -25.98
N ALA A 7 -0.71 -33.79 -24.75
CA ALA A 7 -1.82 -33.58 -23.84
C ALA A 7 -1.77 -32.12 -23.38
N CYS A 8 -2.47 -31.26 -24.13
CA CYS A 8 -2.65 -29.84 -23.86
C CYS A 8 -3.54 -29.66 -22.63
N VAL A 9 -3.00 -29.95 -21.44
CA VAL A 9 -3.68 -29.81 -20.15
C VAL A 9 -3.29 -28.46 -19.54
N LEU A 10 -4.30 -27.72 -19.09
CA LEU A 10 -4.13 -26.47 -18.35
C LEU A 10 -3.49 -26.78 -17.00
N LYS A 11 -2.22 -26.41 -16.81
CA LYS A 11 -1.52 -26.57 -15.54
C LYS A 11 -1.44 -25.21 -14.84
N LEU A 12 -2.04 -25.12 -13.66
CA LEU A 12 -2.00 -23.92 -12.82
C LEU A 12 -0.87 -24.02 -11.81
N ASN A 13 -0.37 -22.86 -11.37
CA ASN A 13 0.64 -22.78 -10.32
C ASN A 13 -0.01 -22.35 -8.99
N PRO A 14 -0.25 -23.29 -8.04
CA PRO A 14 -0.85 -22.97 -6.75
C PRO A 14 0.00 -22.05 -5.86
N ASP A 15 1.31 -21.90 -6.11
CA ASP A 15 2.12 -20.91 -5.38
C ASP A 15 1.87 -19.47 -5.88
N ILE A 16 1.19 -19.29 -7.01
CA ILE A 16 0.85 -17.98 -7.58
C ILE A 16 -0.65 -17.71 -7.43
N THR A 17 -1.49 -18.66 -7.85
CA THR A 17 -2.95 -18.51 -7.86
C THR A 17 -3.65 -19.27 -6.74
N GLY A 18 -2.92 -19.92 -5.85
CA GLY A 18 -3.51 -20.69 -4.76
C GLY A 18 -4.29 -19.83 -3.77
N ILE A 19 -5.29 -20.46 -3.15
CA ILE A 19 -6.24 -19.81 -2.25
C ILE A 19 -5.55 -19.04 -1.11
N GLY A 20 -4.46 -19.55 -0.56
CA GLY A 20 -3.70 -18.89 0.51
C GLY A 20 -3.08 -17.57 0.07
N VAL A 21 -2.51 -17.50 -1.15
CA VAL A 21 -1.97 -16.24 -1.70
C VAL A 21 -3.08 -15.22 -1.94
N ARG A 22 -4.20 -15.66 -2.55
CA ARG A 22 -5.32 -14.76 -2.88
C ARG A 22 -5.94 -14.18 -1.60
N VAL A 23 -6.30 -15.03 -0.65
CA VAL A 23 -6.89 -14.61 0.63
C VAL A 23 -5.93 -13.70 1.41
N ALA A 24 -4.63 -14.03 1.45
CA ALA A 24 -3.64 -13.19 2.11
C ALA A 24 -3.64 -11.78 1.50
N LEU A 25 -3.54 -11.66 0.17
CA LEU A 25 -3.50 -10.35 -0.49
C LEU A 25 -4.82 -9.57 -0.36
N TYR A 26 -5.97 -10.24 -0.42
CA TYR A 26 -7.27 -9.59 -0.19
C TYR A 26 -7.35 -8.98 1.21
N VAL A 27 -6.99 -9.76 2.23
CA VAL A 27 -7.02 -9.28 3.61
C VAL A 27 -5.96 -8.20 3.83
N GLN A 28 -4.75 -8.36 3.29
CA GLN A 28 -3.69 -7.36 3.44
C GLN A 28 -4.05 -5.99 2.85
N ILE A 29 -4.66 -5.99 1.65
CA ILE A 29 -5.13 -4.76 1.00
C ILE A 29 -6.26 -4.14 1.83
N LEU A 30 -7.23 -4.95 2.28
CA LEU A 30 -8.35 -4.48 3.08
C LEU A 30 -7.90 -3.87 4.42
N LEU A 31 -6.98 -4.53 5.13
CA LEU A 31 -6.42 -4.02 6.39
C LEU A 31 -5.66 -2.72 6.17
N GLY A 32 -4.79 -2.67 5.15
CA GLY A 32 -4.08 -1.44 4.77
C GLY A 32 -5.04 -0.29 4.48
N TRP A 33 -6.20 -0.60 3.91
CA TRP A 33 -7.25 0.37 3.66
C TRP A 33 -7.97 0.86 4.89
N ILE A 34 -8.42 -0.05 5.75
CA ILE A 34 -9.07 0.32 7.01
C ILE A 34 -8.14 1.22 7.84
N MET A 35 -6.85 0.91 7.89
CA MET A 35 -5.85 1.76 8.54
C MET A 35 -5.71 3.13 7.88
N SER A 36 -5.74 3.21 6.55
CA SER A 36 -5.76 4.48 5.80
C SER A 36 -6.95 5.36 6.18
N LEU A 37 -8.08 4.74 6.51
CA LEU A 37 -9.31 5.43 6.91
C LEU A 37 -9.25 5.93 8.35
N ILE A 38 -8.71 5.12 9.27
CA ILE A 38 -8.73 5.40 10.71
C ILE A 38 -7.50 6.21 11.15
N TRP A 39 -6.31 5.87 10.67
CA TRP A 39 -5.03 6.46 11.06
C TRP A 39 -4.19 6.85 9.84
N PRO A 40 -4.55 7.94 9.15
CA PRO A 40 -3.88 8.36 7.91
C PRO A 40 -2.38 8.58 8.08
N ASP A 41 -1.92 9.02 9.26
CA ASP A 41 -0.51 9.30 9.53
C ASP A 41 0.37 8.04 9.55
N THR A 42 -0.19 6.90 9.97
CA THR A 42 0.52 5.60 10.06
C THR A 42 0.28 4.70 8.85
N PHE A 43 -0.53 5.15 7.90
CA PHE A 43 -0.92 4.41 6.69
C PHE A 43 0.29 3.85 5.93
N VAL A 44 1.32 4.67 5.81
CA VAL A 44 2.51 4.40 5.00
C VAL A 44 3.26 3.17 5.51
N GLU A 45 3.46 3.10 6.81
CA GLU A 45 4.20 2.02 7.46
C GLU A 45 3.42 0.72 7.36
N ASN A 46 2.10 0.80 7.55
CA ASN A 46 1.21 -0.34 7.59
C ASN A 46 0.84 -0.89 6.21
N SER A 47 0.94 -0.09 5.14
CA SER A 47 0.72 -0.54 3.75
C SER A 47 1.96 -1.18 3.12
N ARG A 48 3.15 -1.01 3.72
CA ARG A 48 4.43 -1.54 3.19
C ARG A 48 4.39 -3.06 2.98
N ALA A 49 3.84 -3.81 3.94
CA ALA A 49 3.76 -5.26 3.84
C ALA A 49 2.93 -5.73 2.64
N ALA A 50 1.81 -5.05 2.38
CA ALA A 50 0.94 -5.36 1.26
C ALA A 50 1.64 -5.07 -0.08
N TYR A 51 2.32 -3.92 -0.22
CA TYR A 51 3.12 -3.60 -1.41
C TYR A 51 4.27 -4.59 -1.64
N MET A 52 5.00 -4.96 -0.59
CA MET A 52 6.08 -5.95 -0.68
C MET A 52 5.56 -7.29 -1.20
N THR A 53 4.43 -7.75 -0.66
CA THR A 53 3.82 -9.03 -1.05
C THR A 53 3.33 -8.98 -2.50
N ALA A 54 2.67 -7.90 -2.91
CA ALA A 54 2.20 -7.74 -4.28
C ALA A 54 3.34 -7.60 -5.29
N LEU A 55 4.41 -6.87 -4.95
CA LEU A 55 5.60 -6.77 -5.79
C LEU A 55 6.29 -8.13 -5.92
N ALA A 56 6.45 -8.85 -4.81
CA ALA A 56 7.02 -10.19 -4.80
C ALA A 56 6.22 -11.15 -5.68
N LEU A 57 4.87 -11.08 -5.63
CA LEU A 57 4.00 -11.87 -6.51
C LEU A 57 4.27 -11.55 -8.00
N ILE A 58 4.33 -10.28 -8.39
CA ILE A 58 4.60 -9.91 -9.78
C ILE A 58 5.98 -10.41 -10.23
N ILE A 59 7.01 -10.20 -9.40
CA ILE A 59 8.37 -10.66 -9.71
C ILE A 59 8.40 -12.18 -9.85
N ALA A 60 7.81 -12.92 -8.91
CA ALA A 60 7.72 -14.37 -8.97
C ALA A 60 6.98 -14.83 -10.25
N SER A 61 5.91 -14.13 -10.62
CA SER A 61 5.14 -14.43 -11.83
C SER A 61 5.96 -14.18 -13.10
N PHE A 62 6.78 -13.13 -13.15
CA PHE A 62 7.73 -12.90 -14.26
C PHE A 62 8.83 -13.95 -14.34
N ILE A 63 9.40 -14.33 -13.19
CA ILE A 63 10.40 -15.38 -13.13
C ILE A 63 9.77 -16.67 -13.67
N GLU A 64 8.61 -17.07 -13.17
CA GLU A 64 7.90 -18.27 -13.61
C GLU A 64 7.54 -18.21 -15.11
N LEU A 65 7.13 -17.05 -15.61
CA LEU A 65 6.85 -16.83 -17.03
C LEU A 65 8.12 -16.97 -17.90
N THR A 66 9.31 -16.70 -17.37
CA THR A 66 10.59 -16.77 -18.13
C THR A 66 11.30 -18.11 -17.98
N THR A 67 11.26 -18.74 -16.82
CA THR A 67 11.91 -20.04 -16.54
C THR A 67 11.02 -21.23 -16.90
N HIS A 68 9.72 -21.11 -16.67
CA HIS A 68 8.73 -22.18 -16.84
C HIS A 68 7.60 -21.75 -17.80
N SER A 69 6.54 -22.55 -17.88
CA SER A 69 5.31 -22.20 -18.59
C SER A 69 4.26 -21.77 -17.56
N LEU A 70 3.79 -20.53 -17.65
CA LEU A 70 2.77 -19.99 -16.77
C LEU A 70 1.46 -19.91 -17.54
N SER A 71 0.34 -20.37 -16.96
CA SER A 71 -0.93 -20.36 -17.69
C SER A 71 -1.48 -18.95 -17.86
N LEU A 72 -2.28 -18.71 -18.90
CA LEU A 72 -2.98 -17.43 -19.05
C LEU A 72 -3.93 -17.16 -17.87
N LEU A 73 -4.52 -18.19 -17.26
CA LEU A 73 -5.35 -18.02 -16.07
C LEU A 73 -4.53 -17.50 -14.89
N ASP A 74 -3.33 -18.03 -14.66
CA ASP A 74 -2.40 -17.49 -13.66
C ASP A 74 -2.07 -16.02 -13.94
N GLY A 75 -1.82 -15.70 -15.21
CA GLY A 75 -1.64 -14.33 -15.71
C GLY A 75 -2.76 -13.38 -15.30
N ILE A 76 -4.00 -13.77 -15.62
CA ILE A 76 -5.20 -12.96 -15.39
C ILE A 76 -5.41 -12.74 -13.89
N VAL A 77 -5.28 -13.78 -13.07
CA VAL A 77 -5.45 -13.69 -11.62
C VAL A 77 -4.43 -12.72 -11.01
N VAL A 78 -3.15 -12.85 -11.38
CA VAL A 78 -2.10 -11.92 -10.95
C VAL A 78 -2.43 -10.50 -11.39
N SER A 79 -2.91 -10.30 -12.62
CA SER A 79 -3.28 -8.98 -13.13
C SER A 79 -4.42 -8.34 -12.32
N PHE A 80 -5.45 -9.11 -11.94
CA PHE A 80 -6.57 -8.60 -11.14
C PHE A 80 -6.14 -8.25 -9.71
N ILE A 81 -5.41 -9.14 -9.05
CA ILE A 81 -4.91 -8.91 -7.68
C ILE A 81 -4.00 -7.68 -7.62
N THR A 82 -3.10 -7.55 -8.59
CA THR A 82 -2.14 -6.44 -8.61
C THR A 82 -2.80 -5.13 -9.03
N THR A 83 -3.86 -5.17 -9.84
CA THR A 83 -4.71 -4.01 -10.14
C THR A 83 -5.46 -3.53 -8.89
N MET A 84 -5.92 -4.42 -8.00
CA MET A 84 -6.50 -4.02 -6.71
C MET A 84 -5.51 -3.17 -5.90
N MET A 85 -4.23 -3.55 -5.89
CA MET A 85 -3.17 -2.79 -5.21
C MET A 85 -2.96 -1.40 -5.83
N ILE A 86 -3.01 -1.28 -7.16
CA ILE A 86 -2.92 0.02 -7.86
C ILE A 86 -4.11 0.92 -7.48
N VAL A 87 -5.32 0.38 -7.48
CA VAL A 87 -6.52 1.14 -7.09
C VAL A 87 -6.41 1.64 -5.65
N PHE A 88 -5.99 0.76 -4.74
CA PHE A 88 -5.74 1.11 -3.34
C PHE A 88 -4.65 2.18 -3.20
N ALA A 89 -3.57 2.07 -3.96
CA ALA A 89 -2.50 3.07 -4.00
C ALA A 89 -3.07 4.45 -4.35
N ILE A 90 -3.72 4.57 -5.51
CA ILE A 90 -4.25 5.84 -6.02
C ILE A 90 -5.26 6.45 -5.03
N ALA A 91 -6.17 5.63 -4.50
CA ALA A 91 -7.18 6.09 -3.54
C ALA A 91 -6.57 6.61 -2.24
N SER A 92 -5.52 5.94 -1.73
CA SER A 92 -4.88 6.29 -0.46
C SER A 92 -3.90 7.46 -0.60
N TYR A 93 -3.22 7.60 -1.74
CA TYR A 93 -2.35 8.74 -2.05
C TYR A 93 -3.08 10.07 -2.06
N ALA A 94 -4.38 10.04 -2.34
CA ALA A 94 -5.23 11.21 -2.26
C ALA A 94 -5.22 11.84 -0.84
N ARG A 95 -4.87 11.10 0.23
CA ARG A 95 -4.92 11.60 1.62
C ARG A 95 -3.57 11.95 2.25
N ILE A 96 -2.45 11.82 1.53
CA ILE A 96 -1.14 12.00 2.15
C ILE A 96 -0.88 13.48 2.45
N PRO A 97 -0.44 13.83 3.68
CA PRO A 97 -0.02 15.18 4.00
C PRO A 97 1.16 15.59 3.13
N ALA A 98 1.12 16.80 2.57
CA ALA A 98 2.27 17.39 1.89
C ALA A 98 3.53 17.30 2.78
N PRO A 99 4.73 17.06 2.21
CA PRO A 99 5.97 16.97 2.97
C PRO A 99 6.15 18.21 3.84
N GLY A 100 6.29 18.02 5.16
CA GLY A 100 6.62 19.06 6.10
C GLY A 100 7.88 19.79 5.67
N ASN A 101 7.72 21.00 5.13
CA ASN A 101 8.87 21.83 4.82
C ASN A 101 9.33 22.51 6.11
N SER A 102 10.59 22.27 6.45
CA SER A 102 11.33 22.86 7.56
C SER A 102 11.35 24.38 7.43
N GLY A 103 10.34 25.04 8.00
CA GLY A 103 10.19 26.49 7.95
C GLY A 103 9.55 26.97 9.23
N ASN A 104 10.41 27.43 10.13
CA ASN A 104 10.12 28.12 11.39
C ASN A 104 9.86 27.18 12.57
N ALA A 105 10.97 26.66 13.11
CA ALA A 105 11.06 26.46 14.55
C ALA A 105 10.66 27.78 15.23
N SER A 106 9.48 27.80 15.83
CA SER A 106 9.16 28.75 16.88
C SER A 106 10.21 28.56 17.98
N GLN A 107 11.00 29.60 18.15
CA GLN A 107 11.93 29.79 19.24
C GLN A 107 11.12 29.96 20.52
N ASP A 108 10.60 28.85 21.06
CA ASP A 108 10.16 28.65 22.45
C ASP A 108 9.47 27.28 22.57
N GLY A 109 10.28 26.25 22.79
CA GLY A 109 9.81 24.88 22.98
C GLY A 109 10.98 23.99 23.40
N LYS A 110 10.82 23.32 24.54
CA LYS A 110 11.85 22.61 25.28
C LYS A 110 12.69 21.64 24.43
N LEU A 111 13.98 21.60 24.75
CA LEU A 111 15.00 20.71 24.21
C LEU A 111 14.66 19.25 24.57
N GLY A 112 14.03 18.50 23.66
CA GLY A 112 13.86 17.06 23.80
C GLY A 112 12.62 16.50 23.13
N GLU A 113 12.64 16.44 21.79
CA GLU A 113 11.94 15.48 20.91
C GLU A 113 11.76 16.15 19.55
N ARG A 114 12.85 16.18 18.76
CA ARG A 114 12.67 16.25 17.32
C ARG A 114 12.09 14.91 16.91
N SER A 115 10.87 14.91 16.37
CA SER A 115 10.35 13.81 15.56
C SER A 115 11.35 13.52 14.45
N VAL A 116 12.23 12.56 14.70
CA VAL A 116 13.04 11.91 13.69
C VAL A 116 12.05 11.11 12.86
N ASP A 117 11.46 11.72 11.83
CA ASP A 117 11.02 11.08 10.58
C ASP A 117 10.00 11.95 9.86
N GLU A 118 10.51 12.94 9.10
CA GLU A 118 9.73 13.54 8.02
C GLU A 118 10.63 13.80 6.81
N LYS A 119 11.51 12.84 6.50
CA LYS A 119 12.17 12.80 5.19
C LYS A 119 11.32 11.94 4.26
N PRO A 120 10.99 12.39 3.03
CA PRO A 120 10.38 11.51 2.03
C PRO A 120 11.31 10.31 1.84
N SER A 121 10.81 9.12 2.22
CA SER A 121 11.58 7.88 2.10
C SER A 121 11.81 7.57 0.62
N TYR A 122 13.01 7.82 0.11
CA TYR A 122 13.39 7.49 -1.27
C TYR A 122 13.16 6.00 -1.58
N THR A 123 13.35 5.13 -0.60
CA THR A 123 13.08 3.68 -0.70
C THR A 123 11.60 3.41 -0.99
N ARG A 124 10.68 4.14 -0.35
CA ARG A 124 9.24 3.99 -0.57
C ARG A 124 8.85 4.40 -1.98
N TRP A 125 9.28 5.58 -2.41
CA TRP A 125 9.01 6.08 -3.76
C TRP A 125 9.56 5.11 -4.81
N PHE A 126 10.80 4.64 -4.61
CA PHE A 126 11.43 3.64 -5.47
C PHE A 126 10.60 2.35 -5.57
N MET A 127 10.17 1.79 -4.44
CA MET A 127 9.36 0.56 -4.41
C MET A 127 8.04 0.69 -5.17
N GLN A 128 7.41 1.86 -5.10
CA GLN A 128 6.17 2.12 -5.82
C GLN A 128 6.38 2.36 -7.29
N CYS A 129 7.42 3.10 -7.66
CA CYS A 129 7.85 3.21 -9.05
C CYS A 129 8.10 1.84 -9.66
N CYS A 130 8.86 0.98 -8.96
CA CYS A 130 9.07 -0.40 -9.38
C CYS A 130 7.75 -1.15 -9.52
N PHE A 131 6.85 -1.09 -8.53
CA PHE A 131 5.56 -1.77 -8.59
C PHE A 131 4.72 -1.33 -9.79
N VAL A 132 4.57 -0.02 -10.03
CA VAL A 132 3.81 0.51 -11.16
C VAL A 132 4.41 0.06 -12.49
N VAL A 133 5.74 0.12 -12.64
CA VAL A 133 6.44 -0.31 -13.85
C VAL A 133 6.27 -1.81 -14.09
N PHE A 134 6.49 -2.64 -13.08
CA PHE A 134 6.33 -4.10 -13.18
C PHE A 134 4.87 -4.48 -13.44
N TRP A 135 3.90 -3.83 -12.80
CA TRP A 135 2.48 -4.04 -13.04
C TRP A 135 2.08 -3.71 -14.48
N GLY A 136 2.52 -2.54 -14.99
CA GLY A 136 2.27 -2.14 -16.37
C GLY A 136 2.90 -3.12 -17.35
N ALA A 137 4.17 -3.46 -17.15
CA ALA A 137 4.87 -4.43 -17.97
C ALA A 137 4.17 -5.80 -17.98
N TRP A 138 3.69 -6.27 -16.82
CA TRP A 138 2.97 -7.54 -16.72
C TRP A 138 1.69 -7.53 -17.53
N CYS A 139 0.85 -6.51 -17.30
CA CYS A 139 -0.44 -6.39 -17.96
C CYS A 139 -0.29 -6.20 -19.47
N PHE A 140 0.66 -5.36 -19.93
CA PHE A 140 0.93 -5.19 -21.35
C PHE A 140 1.47 -6.47 -22.00
N ASN A 141 2.37 -7.19 -21.33
CA ASN A 141 2.92 -8.44 -21.86
C ASN A 141 1.83 -9.49 -22.02
N MET A 142 0.95 -9.64 -21.02
CA MET A 142 -0.15 -10.58 -21.04
C MET A 142 -1.18 -10.26 -22.12
N TRP A 143 -1.66 -9.01 -22.19
CA TRP A 143 -2.70 -8.63 -23.15
C TRP A 143 -2.16 -8.37 -24.56
N ARG A 144 -0.84 -8.27 -24.75
CA ARG A 144 -0.25 -8.17 -26.09
C ARG A 144 -0.53 -9.43 -26.90
N ASP A 145 -0.44 -10.62 -26.32
CA ASP A 145 -0.73 -11.87 -27.02
C ASP A 145 -1.27 -12.92 -26.05
N PRO A 146 -2.55 -12.82 -25.64
CA PRO A 146 -3.14 -13.75 -24.69
C PRO A 146 -3.21 -15.19 -25.24
N ALA A 147 -3.28 -15.37 -26.56
CA ALA A 147 -3.37 -16.69 -27.18
C ALA A 147 -2.10 -17.52 -26.91
N HIS A 148 -0.92 -16.92 -27.04
CA HIS A 148 0.36 -17.62 -26.83
C HIS A 148 0.99 -17.35 -25.46
N PHE A 149 0.30 -16.62 -24.58
CA PHE A 149 0.86 -16.23 -23.29
C PHE A 149 1.31 -17.45 -22.47
N GLY A 150 2.59 -17.44 -22.10
CA GLY A 150 3.23 -18.46 -21.25
C GLY A 150 3.34 -19.87 -21.85
N LEU A 151 2.91 -20.06 -23.10
CA LEU A 151 3.12 -21.29 -23.86
C LEU A 151 4.53 -21.30 -24.45
N LYS A 152 5.27 -22.40 -24.25
CA LYS A 152 6.65 -22.58 -24.72
C LYS A 152 6.86 -23.99 -25.29
N GLY A 153 7.78 -24.11 -26.24
CA GLY A 153 8.18 -25.40 -26.82
C GLY A 153 7.01 -26.10 -27.49
N GLU A 154 6.84 -27.40 -27.22
CA GLU A 154 5.77 -28.23 -27.79
C GLU A 154 4.36 -27.75 -27.42
N LYS A 155 4.21 -27.04 -26.29
CA LYS A 155 2.94 -26.45 -25.85
C LYS A 155 2.56 -25.17 -26.61
N ALA A 156 3.45 -24.61 -27.44
CA ALA A 156 3.16 -23.41 -28.21
C ALA A 156 2.01 -23.60 -29.22
N ASN A 157 1.77 -24.85 -29.65
CA ASN A 157 0.70 -25.21 -30.57
C ASN A 157 -0.60 -25.63 -29.85
N CYS A 158 -0.68 -25.47 -28.53
CA CYS A 158 -1.87 -25.84 -27.76
C CYS A 158 -2.91 -24.72 -27.75
N ASP A 159 -4.17 -25.09 -27.94
CA ASP A 159 -5.31 -24.15 -27.90
C ASP A 159 -5.85 -23.89 -26.47
N THR A 160 -5.10 -24.24 -25.43
CA THR A 160 -5.55 -24.16 -24.02
C THR A 160 -5.99 -22.76 -23.62
N ASN A 161 -5.31 -21.73 -24.15
CA ASN A 161 -5.59 -20.34 -23.81
C ASN A 161 -6.91 -19.82 -24.43
N TYR A 162 -7.36 -20.38 -25.56
CA TYR A 162 -8.62 -20.00 -26.21
C TYR A 162 -9.85 -20.45 -25.40
N ASN A 163 -9.71 -21.51 -24.61
CA ASN A 163 -10.77 -22.02 -23.76
C ASN A 163 -10.94 -21.22 -22.46
N ILE A 164 -10.02 -20.31 -22.15
CA ILE A 164 -10.08 -19.52 -20.92
C ILE A 164 -11.12 -18.40 -21.07
N THR A 165 -12.12 -18.44 -20.20
CA THR A 165 -13.17 -17.44 -20.14
C THR A 165 -13.01 -16.52 -18.94
N ILE A 166 -13.22 -15.22 -19.14
CA ILE A 166 -13.19 -14.21 -18.09
C ILE A 166 -14.62 -13.81 -17.79
N ASN A 167 -14.96 -13.71 -16.51
CA ASN A 167 -16.27 -13.28 -16.08
C ASN A 167 -16.21 -11.89 -15.47
N ILE A 168 -16.52 -10.88 -16.27
CA ILE A 168 -16.60 -9.48 -15.87
C ILE A 168 -18.05 -9.13 -15.55
N PHE A 169 -18.90 -9.13 -16.59
CA PHE A 169 -20.36 -8.99 -16.50
C PHE A 169 -21.07 -10.09 -17.29
N THR A 170 -20.45 -10.48 -18.40
CA THR A 170 -20.77 -11.64 -19.21
C THR A 170 -19.53 -12.50 -19.34
N GLN A 171 -19.72 -13.79 -19.66
CA GLN A 171 -18.61 -14.66 -20.01
C GLN A 171 -18.07 -14.25 -21.38
N VAL A 172 -16.78 -13.97 -21.45
CA VAL A 172 -16.07 -13.61 -22.69
C VAL A 172 -14.77 -14.39 -22.76
N HIS A 173 -14.27 -14.68 -23.96
CA HIS A 173 -12.99 -15.36 -24.08
C HIS A 173 -11.86 -14.36 -23.89
N ALA A 174 -10.83 -14.74 -23.13
CA ALA A 174 -9.67 -13.88 -22.89
C ALA A 174 -8.92 -13.53 -24.20
N THR A 175 -9.03 -14.40 -25.21
CA THR A 175 -8.40 -14.26 -26.52
C THR A 175 -9.20 -13.41 -27.51
N ASP A 176 -10.43 -13.01 -27.18
CA ASP A 176 -11.26 -12.23 -28.09
C ASP A 176 -10.61 -10.88 -28.41
N PRO A 177 -10.49 -10.49 -29.71
CA PRO A 177 -9.84 -9.24 -30.10
C PRO A 177 -10.43 -7.99 -29.43
N SER A 178 -11.76 -7.96 -29.27
CA SER A 178 -12.47 -6.86 -28.62
C SER A 178 -12.11 -6.74 -27.13
N VAL A 179 -12.07 -7.88 -26.43
CA VAL A 179 -11.71 -7.95 -25.00
C VAL A 179 -10.26 -7.54 -24.81
N ARG A 180 -9.36 -8.06 -25.65
CA ARG A 180 -7.94 -7.72 -25.66
C ARG A 180 -7.71 -6.22 -25.84
N ASN A 181 -8.35 -5.60 -26.85
CA ASN A 181 -8.20 -4.17 -27.11
C ASN A 181 -8.76 -3.32 -25.98
N ALA A 182 -9.92 -3.70 -25.43
CA ALA A 182 -10.50 -3.02 -24.27
C ALA A 182 -9.59 -3.12 -23.03
N ALA A 183 -9.04 -4.31 -22.77
CA ALA A 183 -8.12 -4.54 -21.65
C ALA A 183 -6.82 -3.74 -21.82
N LEU A 184 -6.22 -3.72 -23.01
CA LEU A 184 -5.04 -2.89 -23.31
C LEU A 184 -5.33 -1.40 -23.11
N ALA A 185 -6.49 -0.91 -23.54
CA ALA A 185 -6.87 0.49 -23.34
C ALA A 185 -7.02 0.82 -21.84
N LEU A 186 -7.70 -0.04 -21.08
CA LEU A 186 -7.88 0.13 -19.64
C LEU A 186 -6.54 0.08 -18.89
N VAL A 187 -5.66 -0.86 -19.24
CA VAL A 187 -4.31 -0.98 -18.68
C VAL A 187 -3.48 0.25 -19.02
N ALA A 188 -3.55 0.76 -20.25
CA ALA A 188 -2.82 1.96 -20.65
C ALA A 188 -3.28 3.21 -19.89
N ILE A 189 -4.60 3.40 -19.74
CA ILE A 189 -5.16 4.49 -18.95
C ILE A 189 -4.75 4.35 -17.48
N GLY A 190 -4.91 3.16 -16.90
CA GLY A 190 -4.54 2.88 -15.51
C GLY A 190 -3.05 3.08 -15.25
N PHE A 191 -2.19 2.65 -16.19
CA PHE A 191 -0.74 2.85 -16.11
C PHE A 191 -0.35 4.31 -16.18
N PHE A 192 -0.98 5.07 -17.07
CA PHE A 192 -0.76 6.51 -17.16
C PHE A 192 -1.18 7.22 -15.87
N ILE A 193 -2.36 6.91 -15.33
CA ILE A 193 -2.83 7.47 -14.04
C ILE A 193 -1.90 7.08 -12.90
N ALA A 194 -1.48 5.81 -12.82
CA ALA A 194 -0.56 5.34 -11.79
C ALA A 194 0.80 6.03 -11.89
N LEU A 195 1.35 6.22 -13.09
CA LEU A 195 2.57 6.99 -13.30
C LEU A 195 2.42 8.44 -12.86
N LEU A 196 1.32 9.11 -13.25
CA LEU A 196 1.06 10.48 -12.81
C LEU A 196 0.96 10.57 -11.28
N SER A 197 0.33 9.59 -10.62
CA SER A 197 0.21 9.56 -9.16
C SER A 197 1.54 9.46 -8.41
N LEU A 198 2.61 9.02 -9.07
CA LEU A 198 3.96 8.98 -8.48
C LEU A 198 4.63 10.37 -8.42
N PHE A 199 4.20 11.29 -9.29
CA PHE A 199 4.82 12.61 -9.43
C PHE A 199 3.91 13.74 -8.95
N VAL A 200 2.58 13.55 -9.00
CA VAL A 200 1.59 14.59 -8.73
C VAL A 200 0.55 14.06 -7.75
N THR A 201 0.42 14.72 -6.59
CA THR A 201 -0.70 14.45 -5.68
C THR A 201 -1.97 15.13 -6.20
N LEU A 202 -3.16 14.61 -5.84
CA LEU A 202 -4.45 15.18 -6.26
C LEU A 202 -4.54 16.68 -5.92
N GLU A 203 -3.98 17.08 -4.77
CA GLU A 203 -3.90 18.48 -4.34
C GLU A 203 -3.06 19.34 -5.29
N GLN A 204 -1.89 18.85 -5.73
CA GLN A 204 -1.03 19.54 -6.69
C GLN A 204 -1.67 19.69 -8.07
N PHE A 205 -2.49 18.72 -8.47
CA PHE A 205 -3.24 18.80 -9.73
C PHE A 205 -4.41 19.79 -9.66
N LEU A 206 -5.10 19.87 -8.52
CA LEU A 206 -6.25 20.75 -8.32
C LEU A 206 -5.87 22.22 -8.04
N LEU A 207 -4.67 22.46 -7.50
CA LEU A 207 -4.13 23.81 -7.26
C LEU A 207 -4.21 24.76 -8.47
N PRO A 208 -3.72 24.41 -9.67
CA PRO A 208 -3.82 25.27 -10.84
C PRO A 208 -5.27 25.47 -11.32
N VAL A 209 -6.15 24.49 -11.13
CA VAL A 209 -7.59 24.61 -11.45
C VAL A 209 -8.25 25.62 -10.52
N PHE A 210 -7.98 25.54 -9.22
CA PHE A 210 -8.49 26.51 -8.25
C PHE A 210 -7.85 27.90 -8.42
N TRP A 211 -6.60 27.99 -8.86
CA TRP A 211 -5.96 29.25 -9.23
C TRP A 211 -6.63 29.87 -10.46
N LEU A 212 -7.04 29.07 -11.45
CA LEU A 212 -7.80 29.56 -12.61
C LEU A 212 -9.19 30.06 -12.23
N ILE A 213 -9.81 29.46 -11.21
CA ILE A 213 -11.16 29.80 -10.73
C ILE A 213 -11.12 30.94 -9.69
N GLY A 214 -9.99 31.17 -9.01
CA GLY A 214 -9.83 32.15 -7.94
C GLY A 214 -8.84 33.26 -8.30
N LYS A 215 -9.35 34.51 -8.39
CA LYS A 215 -8.55 35.73 -8.56
C LYS A 215 -7.38 35.80 -7.57
N GLU A 216 -6.25 36.30 -8.08
CA GLU A 216 -4.95 36.43 -7.43
C GLU A 216 -4.99 36.62 -5.91
N GLN A 217 -4.31 35.73 -5.20
CA GLN A 217 -3.91 36.03 -3.83
C GLN A 217 -2.55 35.38 -3.57
N LYS A 218 -1.58 36.19 -3.14
CA LYS A 218 -0.27 35.78 -2.65
C LYS A 218 -0.49 35.02 -1.34
N ILE A 219 -0.85 33.75 -1.43
CA ILE A 219 -1.14 32.90 -0.29
C ILE A 219 0.09 32.05 -0.02
N THR A 220 0.64 32.17 1.19
CA THR A 220 1.73 31.31 1.67
C THR A 220 1.23 29.87 1.72
N ALA A 221 2.07 28.87 1.38
CA ALA A 221 1.66 27.45 1.31
C ALA A 221 0.91 26.93 2.56
N ARG A 222 1.14 27.54 3.74
CA ARG A 222 0.46 27.25 5.00
C ARG A 222 -1.03 27.63 5.03
N ASP A 223 -1.39 28.79 4.46
CA ASP A 223 -2.78 29.28 4.41
C ASP A 223 -3.60 28.54 3.34
N ILE A 224 -2.94 28.01 2.31
CA ILE A 224 -3.53 27.07 1.35
C ILE A 224 -3.90 25.78 2.09
N ARG A 225 -2.97 25.16 2.84
CA ARG A 225 -3.19 23.89 3.55
C ARG A 225 -4.40 23.91 4.49
N GLN A 226 -4.49 24.91 5.38
CA GLN A 226 -5.58 25.00 6.36
C GLN A 226 -6.95 25.26 5.70
N LYS A 227 -6.95 25.89 4.52
CA LYS A 227 -8.15 26.10 3.70
C LYS A 227 -8.54 24.86 2.88
N TYR A 228 -7.60 23.95 2.61
CA TYR A 228 -7.81 22.72 1.83
C TYR A 228 -8.28 21.54 2.69
N GLU A 229 -7.71 21.33 3.88
CA GLU A 229 -8.20 20.31 4.84
C GLU A 229 -9.65 20.57 5.26
N ASN A 230 -10.06 21.84 5.30
CA ASN A 230 -11.42 22.27 5.63
C ASN A 230 -12.32 22.50 4.40
N ASN A 231 -11.87 22.15 3.18
CA ASN A 231 -12.68 22.35 1.97
C ASN A 231 -13.65 21.17 1.77
N PRO A 232 -14.97 21.37 1.93
CA PRO A 232 -15.95 20.30 1.81
C PRO A 232 -15.99 19.68 0.41
N VAL A 233 -15.60 20.44 -0.63
CA VAL A 233 -15.56 19.93 -2.01
C VAL A 233 -14.43 18.91 -2.18
N LEU A 234 -13.25 19.20 -1.64
CA LEU A 234 -12.09 18.31 -1.76
C LEU A 234 -12.32 17.02 -0.95
N GLN A 235 -12.86 17.14 0.27
CA GLN A 235 -13.26 15.99 1.07
C GLN A 235 -14.32 15.13 0.35
N GLY A 236 -15.29 15.76 -0.31
CA GLY A 236 -16.29 15.07 -1.14
C GLY A 236 -15.65 14.31 -2.31
N ILE A 237 -14.69 14.91 -3.01
CA ILE A 237 -13.93 14.26 -4.09
C ILE A 237 -13.15 13.05 -3.56
N HIS A 238 -12.47 13.17 -2.41
CA HIS A 238 -11.78 12.04 -1.78
C HIS A 238 -12.74 10.90 -1.43
N LEU A 239 -13.90 11.22 -0.87
CA LEU A 239 -14.91 10.22 -0.53
C LEU A 239 -15.42 9.48 -1.77
N ILE A 240 -15.64 10.18 -2.89
CA ILE A 240 -16.04 9.58 -4.16
C ILE A 240 -14.96 8.61 -4.66
N PHE A 241 -13.70 9.04 -4.72
CA PHE A 241 -12.60 8.17 -5.16
C PHE A 241 -12.47 6.91 -4.29
N GLN A 242 -12.61 7.07 -2.98
CA GLN A 242 -12.58 5.97 -2.02
C GLN A 242 -13.74 5.01 -2.23
N THR A 243 -14.95 5.53 -2.49
CA THR A 243 -16.14 4.72 -2.78
C THR A 243 -15.98 3.92 -4.09
N ILE A 244 -15.51 4.57 -5.16
CA ILE A 244 -15.23 3.92 -6.45
C ILE A 244 -14.18 2.83 -6.26
N ALA A 245 -13.13 3.12 -5.50
CA ALA A 245 -12.07 2.18 -5.25
C ALA A 245 -12.59 0.95 -4.48
N VAL A 246 -13.41 1.12 -3.42
CA VAL A 246 -14.00 -0.01 -2.67
C VAL A 246 -14.88 -0.86 -3.58
N GLY A 247 -15.72 -0.23 -4.41
CA GLY A 247 -16.54 -0.94 -5.39
C GLY A 247 -15.69 -1.72 -6.38
N THR A 248 -14.60 -1.13 -6.88
CA THR A 248 -13.65 -1.78 -7.79
C THR A 248 -12.94 -2.96 -7.12
N PHE A 249 -12.56 -2.84 -5.85
CA PHE A 249 -11.93 -3.91 -5.10
C PHE A 249 -12.84 -5.13 -4.94
N ILE A 250 -14.09 -4.91 -4.50
CA ILE A 250 -15.09 -5.98 -4.37
C ILE A 250 -15.36 -6.62 -5.73
N PHE A 251 -15.51 -5.80 -6.76
CA PHE A 251 -15.72 -6.25 -8.12
C PHE A 251 -14.56 -7.14 -8.62
N LEU A 252 -13.32 -6.73 -8.39
CA LEU A 252 -12.15 -7.49 -8.80
C LEU A 252 -12.04 -8.81 -8.03
N ILE A 253 -12.39 -8.87 -6.73
CA ILE A 253 -12.41 -10.13 -5.98
C ILE A 253 -13.42 -11.08 -6.60
N TYR A 254 -14.64 -10.58 -6.85
CA TYR A 254 -15.68 -11.35 -7.51
C TYR A 254 -15.22 -11.86 -8.88
N ALA A 255 -14.64 -10.99 -9.71
CA ALA A 255 -14.16 -11.34 -11.05
C ALA A 255 -13.02 -12.39 -10.98
N THR A 256 -12.08 -12.25 -10.05
CA THR A 256 -11.00 -13.23 -9.84
C THR A 256 -11.56 -14.59 -9.45
N GLU A 257 -12.35 -14.67 -8.38
CA GLU A 257 -12.87 -15.93 -7.86
C GLU A 257 -13.82 -16.62 -8.85
N ARG A 258 -14.63 -15.83 -9.55
CA ARG A 258 -15.53 -16.35 -10.59
C ARG A 258 -14.75 -16.89 -11.78
N THR A 259 -13.75 -16.16 -12.26
CA THR A 259 -12.88 -16.60 -13.37
C THR A 259 -12.16 -17.91 -13.00
N ILE A 260 -11.64 -18.04 -11.78
CA ILE A 260 -10.98 -19.27 -11.34
C ILE A 260 -11.98 -20.42 -11.25
N SER A 261 -13.15 -20.21 -10.63
CA SER A 261 -14.16 -21.27 -10.46
C SER A 261 -14.67 -21.86 -11.77
N GLN A 262 -14.54 -21.13 -12.88
CA GLN A 262 -15.00 -21.55 -14.20
C GLN A 262 -13.93 -22.26 -15.03
N ASN A 263 -12.64 -22.03 -14.72
CA ASN A 263 -11.53 -22.51 -15.54
C ASN A 263 -10.61 -23.50 -14.79
N ASP A 264 -10.60 -23.52 -13.45
CA ASP A 264 -9.86 -24.49 -12.65
C ASP A 264 -10.65 -25.80 -12.50
N VAL A 265 -10.66 -26.59 -13.56
CA VAL A 265 -11.38 -27.88 -13.63
C VAL A 265 -10.81 -28.90 -12.65
N ASP A 266 -9.49 -28.89 -12.45
CA ASP A 266 -8.78 -29.86 -11.61
C ASP A 266 -8.76 -29.46 -10.13
N GLY A 267 -9.22 -28.25 -9.79
CA GLY A 267 -9.27 -27.75 -8.41
C GLY A 267 -7.89 -27.47 -7.80
N THR A 268 -6.84 -27.44 -8.63
CA THR A 268 -5.44 -27.28 -8.20
C THR A 268 -5.19 -25.99 -7.44
N THR A 269 -5.97 -24.93 -7.69
CA THR A 269 -5.82 -23.66 -6.96
C THR A 269 -6.33 -23.72 -5.52
N ARG A 270 -7.01 -24.81 -5.14
CA ARG A 270 -7.46 -25.07 -3.77
C ARG A 270 -6.43 -25.85 -2.96
N ASP A 271 -5.44 -26.45 -3.62
CA ASP A 271 -4.41 -27.21 -2.93
C ASP A 271 -3.50 -26.27 -2.13
N TRP A 272 -3.12 -26.74 -0.95
CA TRP A 272 -2.24 -25.98 -0.06
C TRP A 272 -0.77 -26.25 -0.38
N THR A 273 0.01 -25.18 -0.53
CA THR A 273 1.44 -25.27 -0.83
C THR A 273 2.30 -24.50 0.17
N TYR A 274 3.60 -24.78 0.13
CA TYR A 274 4.57 -24.09 0.99
C TYR A 274 4.61 -22.58 0.71
N GLY A 275 4.57 -22.15 -0.57
CA GLY A 275 4.59 -20.73 -0.94
C GLY A 275 3.41 -19.94 -0.38
N GLN A 276 2.22 -20.56 -0.31
CA GLN A 276 1.03 -19.97 0.31
C GLN A 276 1.21 -19.70 1.80
N THR A 277 2.02 -20.50 2.51
CA THR A 277 2.30 -20.30 3.93
C THR A 277 3.12 -19.01 4.16
N ILE A 278 4.06 -18.70 3.25
CA ILE A 278 4.86 -17.47 3.33
C ILE A 278 3.96 -16.23 3.17
N ALA A 279 2.99 -16.27 2.24
CA ALA A 279 2.04 -15.18 2.05
C ALA A 279 1.24 -14.89 3.33
N LEU A 280 0.86 -15.93 4.08
CA LEU A 280 0.16 -15.78 5.36
C LEU A 280 1.04 -15.29 6.49
N ILE A 281 2.33 -15.65 6.50
CA ILE A 281 3.30 -15.09 7.46
C ILE A 281 3.44 -13.57 7.25
N LEU A 282 3.50 -13.12 6.00
CA LEU A 282 3.52 -11.69 5.69
C LEU A 282 2.22 -10.98 6.09
N LEU A 283 1.07 -11.65 5.95
CA LEU A 283 -0.20 -11.14 6.48
C LEU A 283 -0.15 -11.03 8.01
N LEU A 284 0.38 -12.03 8.70
CA LEU A 284 0.51 -12.00 10.16
C LEU A 284 1.39 -10.82 10.62
N GLN A 285 2.46 -10.51 9.88
CA GLN A 285 3.29 -9.35 10.17
C GLN A 285 2.48 -8.04 10.09
N GLN A 286 1.63 -7.87 9.09
CA GLN A 286 0.78 -6.69 8.97
C GLN A 286 -0.28 -6.62 10.08
N ILE A 287 -0.83 -7.77 10.49
CA ILE A 287 -1.75 -7.85 11.63
C ILE A 287 -1.05 -7.43 12.92
N MET A 288 0.20 -7.85 13.16
CA MET A 288 0.94 -7.40 14.34
C MET A 288 1.20 -5.88 14.31
N GLN A 289 1.51 -5.33 13.13
CA GLN A 289 1.64 -3.88 12.96
C GLN A 289 0.34 -3.14 13.29
N LEU A 290 -0.82 -3.68 12.86
CA LEU A 290 -2.13 -3.13 13.22
C LEU A 290 -2.32 -2.99 14.73
N PHE A 291 -2.04 -4.07 15.46
CA PHE A 291 -2.20 -4.07 16.91
C PHE A 291 -1.24 -3.09 17.58
N SER A 292 0.03 -3.06 17.13
CA SER A 292 1.01 -2.11 17.64
C SER A 292 0.55 -0.66 17.44
N THR A 293 0.12 -0.30 16.22
CA THR A 293 -0.39 1.04 15.92
C THR A 293 -1.63 1.36 16.75
N HIS A 294 -2.55 0.40 16.91
CA HIS A 294 -3.76 0.62 17.70
C HIS A 294 -3.43 0.95 19.17
N ILE A 295 -2.50 0.21 19.78
CA ILE A 295 -2.06 0.45 21.16
C ILE A 295 -1.41 1.82 21.28
N GLU A 296 -0.46 2.15 20.39
CA GLU A 296 0.24 3.43 20.40
C GLU A 296 -0.73 4.61 20.25
N GLN A 297 -1.74 4.50 19.38
CA GLN A 297 -2.73 5.55 19.18
C GLN A 297 -3.65 5.71 20.41
N ARG A 298 -3.94 4.62 21.12
CA ARG A 298 -4.67 4.68 22.39
C ARG A 298 -3.86 5.38 23.48
N GLU A 299 -2.59 5.02 23.63
CA GLU A 299 -1.68 5.67 24.60
C GLU A 299 -1.55 7.18 24.31
N LYS A 300 -1.38 7.57 23.04
CA LYS A 300 -1.35 8.99 22.63
C LYS A 300 -2.67 9.72 22.88
N ALA A 301 -3.81 9.03 22.82
CA ALA A 301 -5.11 9.62 23.10
C ALA A 301 -5.33 9.81 24.61
N GLU A 302 -4.86 8.86 25.43
CA GLU A 302 -4.92 8.95 26.90
C GLU A 302 -3.99 10.07 27.42
N ALA A 303 -2.74 10.15 26.92
CA ALA A 303 -1.81 11.22 27.27
C ALA A 303 -2.35 12.62 26.93
N ARG A 304 -2.97 12.80 25.75
CA ARG A 304 -3.59 14.09 25.37
C ARG A 304 -4.73 14.49 26.30
N ARG A 305 -5.54 13.54 26.76
CA ARG A 305 -6.60 13.81 27.74
C ARG A 305 -6.04 14.24 29.09
N GLU A 306 -4.93 13.63 29.53
CA GLU A 306 -4.25 14.03 30.76
C GLU A 306 -3.64 15.44 30.64
N GLU A 307 -3.04 15.79 29.51
CA GLU A 307 -2.53 17.15 29.23
C GLU A 307 -3.65 18.19 29.19
N GLU A 308 -4.78 17.89 28.54
CA GLU A 308 -5.97 18.75 28.50
C GLU A 308 -6.58 18.94 29.89
N ALA A 309 -6.69 17.87 30.70
CA ALA A 309 -7.17 17.94 32.07
C ALA A 309 -6.22 18.77 32.97
N ALA A 310 -4.90 18.64 32.76
CA ALA A 310 -3.90 19.46 33.43
C ALA A 310 -3.99 20.94 33.03
N ALA A 311 -4.25 21.22 31.75
CA ALA A 311 -4.40 22.59 31.24
C ALA A 311 -5.71 23.27 31.71
N HIS A 312 -6.79 22.50 31.89
CA HIS A 312 -8.06 23.00 32.40
C HIS A 312 -8.12 23.11 33.94
N GLY A 313 -7.07 22.68 34.65
CA GLY A 313 -6.97 22.81 36.11
C GLY A 313 -7.78 21.78 36.89
N ASP A 314 -8.24 20.70 36.25
CA ASP A 314 -9.10 19.67 36.83
C ASP A 314 -8.34 18.54 37.57
N VAL A 315 -7.06 18.72 37.84
CA VAL A 315 -6.27 17.67 38.50
C VAL A 315 -6.54 17.66 40.01
N ALA A 316 -7.38 16.71 40.43
CA ALA A 316 -7.39 16.21 41.80
C ALA A 316 -5.99 15.70 42.14
N GLY A 317 -5.31 16.39 43.06
CA GLY A 317 -3.93 16.11 43.44
C GLY A 317 -3.72 14.68 43.90
N PHE A 318 -2.94 13.93 43.13
CA PHE A 318 -2.13 12.83 43.66
C PHE A 318 -0.68 13.30 43.73
N PRO A 319 0.01 13.14 44.88
CA PRO A 319 1.37 13.63 45.02
C PRO A 319 2.30 12.76 44.18
N MET A 320 2.92 13.39 43.18
CA MET A 320 4.06 12.83 42.47
C MET A 320 5.25 12.75 43.45
N GLU A 321 5.58 11.55 43.92
CA GLU A 321 6.86 11.31 44.58
C GLU A 321 7.99 11.61 43.58
N ARG A 322 8.75 12.67 43.89
CA ARG A 322 9.88 13.13 43.10
C ARG A 322 11.02 12.13 43.30
N PRO A 323 11.65 11.58 42.24
CA PRO A 323 12.77 10.66 42.41
C PRO A 323 13.94 11.39 43.08
N THR A 324 14.38 10.86 44.23
CA THR A 324 15.52 11.34 45.00
C THR A 324 16.78 11.33 44.13
N ARG A 325 17.36 12.52 43.93
CA ARG A 325 18.65 12.73 43.28
C ARG A 325 19.72 11.97 44.07
N ALA A 326 20.37 11.00 43.42
CA ALA A 326 21.54 10.34 43.97
C ALA A 326 22.63 11.38 44.29
N THR A 327 23.00 11.48 45.55
CA THR A 327 24.13 12.28 46.04
C THR A 327 25.43 11.65 45.57
N ASN A 328 26.31 12.47 44.99
CA ASN A 328 27.63 12.09 44.52
C ASN A 328 28.55 11.85 45.74
N PRO A 329 29.31 10.75 45.86
CA PRO A 329 30.02 10.39 47.09
C PRO A 329 31.27 11.24 47.42
N ASN A 330 31.56 12.31 46.67
CA ASN A 330 32.82 13.04 46.78
C ASN A 330 32.77 14.33 47.61
N ASP A 331 31.63 14.67 48.21
CA ASP A 331 31.49 15.89 49.03
C ASP A 331 31.74 15.62 50.53
N ALA A 332 32.84 14.93 50.86
CA ALA A 332 33.34 14.82 52.23
C ALA A 332 34.63 15.63 52.39
N ALA A 333 34.50 16.80 53.02
CA ALA A 333 35.61 17.64 53.48
C ALA A 333 36.50 16.90 54.50
N PRO A 334 37.72 17.42 54.75
CA PRO A 334 38.00 17.84 56.12
C PRO A 334 38.68 19.21 56.27
N THR A 335 38.22 19.92 57.30
CA THR A 335 38.82 20.98 58.15
C THR A 335 40.31 20.77 58.47
N ALA A 336 41.23 21.72 58.77
CA ALA A 336 41.31 23.14 59.23
C ALA A 336 42.86 23.49 59.29
N PRO A 337 43.41 24.52 60.01
CA PRO A 337 43.04 25.92 60.30
C PRO A 337 44.18 26.97 60.05
N THR A 338 43.83 28.25 60.27
CA THR A 338 44.62 29.40 60.82
C THR A 338 45.62 30.22 59.97
N THR A 339 45.39 31.55 60.06
CA THR A 339 46.17 32.79 59.74
C THR A 339 47.60 32.82 60.35
N PRO A 340 48.50 33.83 60.11
CA PRO A 340 48.27 35.24 59.69
C PRO A 340 49.28 35.90 58.71
N ASP A 341 48.92 37.12 58.29
CA ASP A 341 49.71 38.32 57.91
C ASP A 341 51.10 38.24 57.23
N SER A 342 51.26 39.01 56.14
CA SER A 342 52.23 40.12 55.98
C SER A 342 52.77 40.27 54.54
N LYS A 343 52.35 41.33 53.84
CA LYS A 343 53.16 42.48 53.36
C LYS A 343 52.43 43.26 52.28
#